data_AF-A0A6G1RLH6-F1
#
_entry.id   AF-A0A6G1RLH6-F1
#
_cell.length_a   1.000
_cell.length_b   1.000
_cell.length_c   1.000
_cell.angle_alpha   90.00
_cell.angle_beta   90.00
_cell.angle_gamma   90.00
#
_symmetry.space_group_name_H-M   'P 1'
#
loop_
_entity.id
_entity.type
_entity.pdbx_description
1 polymer ?
#
loop_
_entity_poly.entity_id
_entity_poly.type
_entity_poly.pdbx_seq_one_letter_code
_entity_poly.pdbx_strand_id
1 'polypeptide(L)'
;ESMSSMQQKAAELEHMAEVLLTGEQLRLRLHEEKVIKDRRHHLKTYPNCFVAKELIDWLIDHKEASDRETAIKLVQKLLDHSIIHHVCDEHKEFKDVKLFYRF
;
A
#
# COMPACT_ATOMS: atom_id res chain seq x y z
N GLU A 1 31.76 2.64 18.11
CA GLU A 1 30.79 3.55 17.47
C GLU A 1 30.59 3.24 15.98
N SER A 2 31.64 3.14 15.16
CA SER A 2 31.52 2.86 13.71
C SER A 2 30.87 1.50 13.34
N MET A 3 31.17 0.43 14.09
CA MET A 3 30.53 -0.89 13.86
C MET A 3 29.03 -0.90 14.18
N SER A 4 28.58 -0.17 15.21
CA SER A 4 27.17 -0.06 15.58
C SER A 4 26.36 0.70 14.53
N SER A 5 26.96 1.72 13.90
CA SER A 5 26.35 2.48 12.81
C SER A 5 26.19 1.64 11.53
N MET A 6 27.16 0.78 11.21
CA MET A 6 27.06 -0.14 10.07
C MET A 6 25.97 -1.19 10.25
N GLN A 7 25.84 -1.76 11.47
CA GLN A 7 24.79 -2.74 11.77
C GLN A 7 23.38 -2.12 11.69
N GLN A 8 23.22 -0.89 12.18
CA GLN A 8 21.94 -0.18 12.09
C GLN A 8 21.56 0.11 10.64
N LYS A 9 22.51 0.59 9.83
CA LYS A 9 22.29 0.86 8.40
C LYS A 9 21.94 -0.42 7.62
N ALA A 10 22.56 -1.55 7.96
CA ALA A 10 22.22 -2.84 7.35
C ALA A 10 20.78 -3.25 7.68
N ALA A 11 20.38 -3.15 8.95
CA ALA A 11 19.02 -3.48 9.38
C ALA A 11 17.96 -2.58 8.72
N GLU A 12 18.25 -1.28 8.56
CA GLU A 12 17.37 -0.35 7.85
C GLU A 12 17.20 -0.70 6.37
N LEU A 13 18.30 -1.11 5.71
CA LEU A 13 18.25 -1.55 4.30
C LEU A 13 17.49 -2.87 4.14
N GLU A 14 17.71 -3.82 5.04
CA GLU A 14 16.97 -5.08 5.07
C GLU A 14 15.48 -4.85 5.27
N HIS A 15 15.11 -3.98 6.22
CA HIS A 15 13.72 -3.62 6.46
C HIS A 15 13.08 -2.92 5.27
N MET A 16 13.80 -1.98 4.63
CA MET A 16 13.30 -1.30 3.43
C MET A 16 13.10 -2.30 2.28
N ALA A 17 14.04 -3.24 2.09
CA ALA A 17 13.93 -4.26 1.06
C ALA A 17 12.71 -5.16 1.31
N GLU A 18 12.46 -5.58 2.55
CA GLU A 18 11.28 -6.36 2.93
C GLU A 18 9.97 -5.61 2.59
N VAL A 19 9.90 -4.32 2.93
CA VAL A 19 8.74 -3.47 2.67
C VAL A 19 8.49 -3.32 1.17
N LEU A 20 9.54 -3.10 0.37
CA LEU A 20 9.46 -3.01 -1.09
C LEU A 20 9.02 -4.32 -1.74
N LEU A 21 9.59 -5.45 -1.32
CA LEU A 21 9.24 -6.77 -1.85
C LEU A 21 7.80 -7.14 -1.51
N THR A 22 7.37 -6.86 -0.28
CA THR A 22 5.98 -7.09 0.16
C THR A 22 5.02 -6.22 -0.63
N GLY A 23 5.36 -4.94 -0.84
CA GLY A 23 4.59 -4.01 -1.65
C GLY A 23 4.40 -4.49 -3.10
N GLU A 24 5.48 -4.95 -3.73
CA GLU A 24 5.44 -5.47 -5.10
C GLU A 24 4.63 -6.77 -5.20
N GLN A 25 4.80 -7.70 -4.24
CA GLN A 25 4.02 -8.93 -4.20
C GLN A 25 2.52 -8.65 -4.07
N LEU A 26 2.15 -7.70 -3.20
CA LEU A 26 0.77 -7.26 -3.06
C LEU A 26 0.24 -6.64 -4.37
N ARG A 27 1.03 -5.75 -5.00
CA ARG A 27 0.67 -5.12 -6.28
C ARG A 27 0.35 -6.15 -7.37
N LEU A 28 1.18 -7.19 -7.50
CA LEU A 28 1.00 -8.25 -8.49
C LEU A 28 -0.30 -9.04 -8.25
N ARG A 29 -0.58 -9.44 -7.01
CA ARG A 29 -1.82 -10.15 -6.65
C ARG A 29 -3.06 -9.32 -6.90
N LEU A 30 -3.03 -8.04 -6.54
CA LEU A 30 -4.15 -7.13 -6.77
C LEU A 30 -4.40 -6.86 -8.27
N HIS A 31 -3.37 -6.94 -9.11
CA HIS A 31 -3.51 -6.89 -10.57
C HIS A 31 -4.13 -8.17 -11.16
N GLU A 32 -3.72 -9.33 -10.66
CA GLU A 32 -4.28 -10.62 -11.05
C GLU A 32 -5.77 -10.68 -10.75
N GLU A 33 -6.16 -10.25 -9.54
CA GLU A 33 -7.55 -10.24 -9.06
C GLU A 33 -8.39 -9.04 -9.50
N LYS A 34 -7.85 -8.18 -10.37
CA LYS A 34 -8.56 -7.00 -10.94
C LYS A 34 -9.06 -6.01 -9.89
N VAL A 35 -8.39 -5.95 -8.74
CA VAL A 35 -8.57 -4.90 -7.74
C VAL A 35 -7.93 -3.61 -8.25
N ILE A 36 -6.73 -3.71 -8.83
CA ILE A 36 -6.08 -2.60 -9.55
C ILE A 36 -6.61 -2.55 -10.99
N LYS A 37 -7.22 -1.43 -11.35
CA LYS A 37 -7.77 -1.17 -12.69
C LYS A 37 -8.05 0.31 -12.90
N ASP A 38 -8.27 0.68 -14.14
CA ASP A 38 -8.71 2.02 -14.52
C ASP A 38 -10.11 2.29 -13.96
N ARG A 39 -10.29 3.45 -13.33
CA ARG A 39 -11.59 3.89 -12.79
C ARG A 39 -11.91 5.29 -13.29
N ARG A 40 -13.19 5.55 -13.56
CA ARG A 40 -13.69 6.86 -14.01
C ARG A 40 -14.50 7.53 -12.92
N HIS A 41 -14.21 8.80 -12.63
CA HIS A 41 -14.93 9.61 -11.66
C HIS A 41 -14.97 11.08 -12.13
N HIS A 42 -16.13 11.73 -12.07
CA HIS A 42 -16.36 13.10 -12.55
C HIS A 42 -15.68 13.42 -13.89
N LEU A 43 -15.93 12.58 -14.91
CA LEU A 43 -15.37 12.70 -16.26
C LEU A 43 -13.84 12.51 -16.37
N LYS A 44 -13.12 12.32 -15.26
CA LYS A 44 -11.69 12.00 -15.23
C LYS A 44 -11.48 10.49 -15.12
N THR A 45 -10.51 9.97 -15.86
CA THR A 45 -10.05 8.58 -15.75
C THR A 45 -8.78 8.54 -14.91
N TYR A 46 -8.78 7.68 -13.91
CA TYR A 46 -7.64 7.37 -13.04
C TYR A 46 -7.14 5.97 -13.41
N PRO A 47 -6.04 5.86 -14.17
CA PRO A 47 -5.55 4.55 -14.60
C PRO A 47 -4.97 3.76 -13.42
N ASN A 48 -4.88 2.43 -13.52
CA ASN A 48 -4.14 1.57 -12.59
C ASN A 48 -4.28 1.96 -11.10
N CYS A 49 -5.50 2.19 -10.63
CA CYS A 49 -5.76 2.59 -9.25
C CYS A 49 -6.57 1.50 -8.53
N PHE A 50 -6.77 1.67 -7.23
CA PHE A 50 -7.65 0.85 -6.40
C PHE A 50 -8.45 1.74 -5.44
N VAL A 51 -9.59 1.23 -4.95
CA VAL A 51 -10.38 1.92 -3.92
C VAL A 51 -9.85 1.48 -2.56
N ALA A 52 -9.54 2.42 -1.67
CA ALA A 52 -9.00 2.12 -0.34
C ALA A 52 -9.87 1.12 0.43
N LYS A 53 -11.18 1.35 0.50
CA LYS A 53 -12.12 0.42 1.15
C LYS A 53 -12.10 -0.99 0.54
N GLU A 54 -12.04 -1.09 -0.79
CA GLU A 54 -12.00 -2.38 -1.50
C GLU A 54 -10.69 -3.13 -1.22
N LEU A 55 -9.56 -2.41 -1.14
CA LEU A 55 -8.28 -3.01 -0.74
C LEU A 55 -8.36 -3.59 0.67
N ILE A 56 -8.96 -2.86 1.61
CA ILE A 56 -9.09 -3.33 2.99
C ILE A 56 -9.97 -4.57 3.07
N ASP A 57 -11.12 -4.58 2.39
CA ASP A 57 -11.96 -5.80 2.29
C ASP A 57 -11.17 -6.98 1.70
N TRP A 58 -10.43 -6.73 0.61
CA TRP A 58 -9.60 -7.74 -0.05
C TRP A 58 -8.56 -8.36 0.90
N LEU A 59 -7.87 -7.54 1.71
CA LEU A 59 -6.86 -8.02 2.67
C LEU A 59 -7.46 -8.94 3.74
N ILE A 60 -8.69 -8.68 4.19
CA ILE A 60 -9.38 -9.51 5.20
C ILE A 60 -9.90 -10.81 4.59
N ASP A 61 -10.47 -10.72 3.39
CA ASP A 61 -11.02 -11.87 2.69
C ASP A 61 -9.92 -12.89 2.35
N HIS A 62 -8.74 -12.39 1.95
CA HIS A 62 -7.57 -13.21 1.60
C HIS A 62 -6.69 -13.59 2.80
N LYS A 63 -7.08 -13.22 4.03
CA LYS A 63 -6.32 -13.50 5.27
C LYS A 63 -4.91 -12.90 5.30
N GLU A 64 -4.71 -11.81 4.57
CA GLU A 64 -3.49 -10.98 4.65
C GLU A 64 -3.50 -10.12 5.93
N ALA A 65 -4.68 -9.83 6.48
CA ALA A 65 -4.86 -9.17 7.76
C ALA A 65 -5.93 -9.87 8.61
N SER A 66 -5.73 -9.86 9.92
CA SER A 66 -6.67 -10.45 10.90
C SER A 66 -7.97 -9.65 11.03
N ASP A 67 -7.86 -8.33 10.92
CA ASP A 67 -8.92 -7.37 11.18
C ASP A 67 -8.64 -6.05 10.43
N ARG A 68 -9.67 -5.21 10.36
CA ARG A 68 -9.66 -3.96 9.59
C ARG A 68 -8.60 -2.97 10.08
N GLU A 69 -8.33 -2.93 11.39
CA GLU A 69 -7.33 -2.04 11.97
C GLU A 69 -5.91 -2.46 11.57
N THR A 70 -5.64 -3.76 11.60
CA THR A 70 -4.37 -4.36 11.14
C THR A 70 -4.15 -4.09 9.64
N ALA A 71 -5.19 -4.24 8.82
CA ALA A 71 -5.13 -3.91 7.39
C ALA A 71 -4.80 -2.43 7.17
N ILE A 72 -5.44 -1.52 7.90
CA ILE A 72 -5.16 -0.07 7.82
C ILE A 72 -3.70 0.21 8.18
N LYS A 73 -3.17 -0.40 9.25
CA LYS A 73 -1.76 -0.23 9.66
C LYS A 73 -0.79 -0.74 8.60
N LEU A 74 -1.09 -1.87 7.96
CA LEU A 74 -0.27 -2.41 6.86
C LEU A 74 -0.24 -1.45 5.67
N VAL A 75 -1.40 -0.97 5.24
CA VAL A 75 -1.50 -0.07 4.09
C VAL A 75 -0.92 1.31 4.41
N GLN A 76 -1.04 1.80 5.65
CA GLN A 76 -0.39 3.03 6.10
C GLN A 76 1.14 2.91 5.97
N LYS A 77 1.75 1.78 6.33
CA LYS A 77 3.19 1.58 6.11
C LYS A 77 3.57 1.68 4.63
N LEU A 78 2.76 1.12 3.72
CA LEU A 78 3.00 1.27 2.29
C LEU A 78 2.94 2.75 1.86
N LEU A 79 2.02 3.52 2.42
CA LEU A 79 1.89 4.97 2.17
C LEU A 79 3.09 5.75 2.73
N ASP A 80 3.51 5.46 3.96
CA ASP A 80 4.65 6.11 4.63
C ASP A 80 5.97 5.88 3.87
N HIS A 81 6.12 4.69 3.28
CA HIS A 81 7.26 4.32 2.45
C HIS A 81 7.11 4.75 0.98
N SER A 82 6.06 5.51 0.63
CA SER A 82 5.77 5.96 -0.74
C SER A 82 5.64 4.83 -1.77
N ILE A 83 5.27 3.63 -1.33
CA ILE A 83 4.94 2.49 -2.20
C ILE A 83 3.57 2.68 -2.82
N ILE A 84 2.67 3.35 -2.10
CA ILE A 84 1.37 3.78 -2.63
C ILE A 84 1.19 5.26 -2.33
N HIS A 85 0.30 5.90 -3.09
CA HIS A 85 -0.11 7.29 -2.82
C HIS A 85 -1.56 7.54 -3.24
N HIS A 86 -2.17 8.58 -2.67
CA HIS A 86 -3.50 9.04 -3.08
C HIS A 86 -3.40 9.64 -4.48
N VAL A 87 -4.37 9.36 -5.36
CA VAL A 87 -4.28 9.79 -6.78
C VAL A 87 -4.27 11.31 -7.01
N CYS A 88 -4.59 12.11 -5.98
CA CYS A 88 -4.46 13.57 -6.00
C CYS A 88 -3.41 14.11 -5.02
N ASP A 89 -2.68 13.25 -4.30
CA ASP A 89 -1.67 13.62 -3.29
C ASP A 89 -2.17 14.49 -2.11
N GLU A 90 -3.50 14.57 -1.92
CA GLU A 90 -4.14 15.37 -0.86
C GLU A 90 -4.14 14.72 0.53
N HIS A 91 -3.73 13.46 0.67
CA HIS A 91 -3.89 12.68 1.90
C HIS A 91 -2.60 11.99 2.30
N LYS A 92 -2.02 12.42 3.43
CA LYS A 92 -0.83 11.81 4.05
C LYS A 92 -1.16 10.60 4.91
N GLU A 93 -2.40 10.52 5.38
CA GLU A 93 -2.91 9.38 6.14
C GLU A 93 -3.84 8.55 5.25
N PHE A 94 -3.70 7.23 5.34
CA PHE A 94 -4.58 6.29 4.69
C PHE A 94 -5.97 6.35 5.31
N LYS A 95 -7.00 6.40 4.46
CA LYS A 95 -8.39 6.39 4.91
C LYS A 95 -9.14 5.25 4.27
N ASP A 96 -9.73 4.43 5.11
CA ASP A 96 -10.58 3.29 4.76
C ASP A 96 -11.99 3.74 4.30
N VAL A 97 -12.00 4.49 3.19
CA VAL A 97 -13.19 5.05 2.55
C VAL A 97 -13.09 4.86 1.02
N LYS A 98 -14.06 5.37 0.27
CA LYS A 98 -14.09 5.27 -1.20
C LYS A 98 -13.17 6.30 -1.88
N LEU A 99 -11.90 6.35 -1.47
CA LEU A 99 -10.85 7.15 -2.10
C LEU A 99 -9.99 6.28 -3.00
N PHE A 100 -9.38 6.89 -4.02
CA PHE A 100 -8.51 6.19 -4.95
C PHE A 100 -7.05 6.35 -4.56
N TYR A 101 -6.34 5.23 -4.54
CA TYR A 101 -4.91 5.16 -4.35
C TYR A 101 -4.30 4.36 -5.50
N ARG A 102 -2.99 4.44 -5.65
CA ARG A 102 -2.23 3.65 -6.61
C ARG A 102 -0.85 3.33 -6.06
N PHE A 103 -0.28 2.26 -6.60
CA PHE A 103 1.13 1.95 -6.48
C PHE A 103 1.96 2.86 -7.39
#